data_AF-A0A1H4I4K7-F1
#
_entry.id   AF-A0A1H4I4K7-F1
#
_cell.length_a   1.000
_cell.length_b   1.000
_cell.length_c   1.000
_cell.angle_alpha   90.00
_cell.angle_beta   90.00
_cell.angle_gamma   90.00
#
_symmetry.space_group_name_H-M   'P 1'
#
loop_
_entity.id
_entity.type
_entity.pdbx_description
1 polymer ?
#
loop_
_entity_poly.entity_id
_entity_poly.type
_entity_poly.pdbx_seq_one_letter_code
_entity_poly.pdbx_strand_id
1 'polypeptide(L)'
;MKTATEIANALKAKVPQVTKVTTVTEANDVNNMIGRPGQYSSAAWIADSRGKAGETGVDGGAVVETFETAADRDARAKYIADVTKGVGALSEYHYMTGTSLVRVSGQLPPSQAKAYKDAVAGL
;
A
#
# COMPACT_ATOMS: atom_id res chain seq x y z
N MET A 1 12.29 1.27 13.08
CA MET A 1 11.32 0.74 12.10
C MET A 1 11.18 1.78 11.00
N LYS A 2 11.17 1.40 9.72
CA LYS A 2 10.96 2.37 8.62
C LYS A 2 9.50 2.82 8.62
N THR A 3 9.24 4.10 8.37
CA THR A 3 7.90 4.65 8.12
C THR A 3 7.36 4.21 6.76
N ALA A 4 6.04 4.31 6.57
CA ALA A 4 5.41 4.01 5.29
C ALA A 4 5.97 4.86 4.14
N THR A 5 6.27 6.15 4.38
CA THR A 5 6.87 7.04 3.38
C THR A 5 8.29 6.63 2.99
N GLU A 6 9.11 6.20 3.95
CA GLU A 6 10.46 5.69 3.66
C GLU A 6 10.41 4.42 2.81
N ILE A 7 9.49 3.50 3.13
CA ILE A 7 9.27 2.28 2.34
C ILE A 7 8.76 2.63 0.94
N ALA A 8 7.79 3.54 0.82
CA ALA A 8 7.26 3.97 -0.47
C ALA A 8 8.34 4.63 -1.35
N ASN A 9 9.24 5.43 -0.77
CA ASN A 9 10.38 5.98 -1.51
C ASN A 9 11.39 4.91 -1.93
N ALA A 10 11.63 3.89 -1.10
CA ALA A 10 12.47 2.76 -1.47
C ALA A 10 11.85 1.93 -2.61
N LEU A 11 10.52 1.77 -2.63
CA LEU A 11 9.79 1.16 -3.74
C LEU A 11 9.89 2.00 -5.01
N LYS A 12 9.76 3.33 -4.90
CA LYS A 12 9.92 4.26 -6.03
C LYS A 12 11.28 4.10 -6.74
N ALA A 13 12.35 3.85 -5.99
CA ALA A 13 13.68 3.61 -6.54
C ALA A 13 13.80 2.28 -7.31
N LYS A 14 12.92 1.31 -7.04
CA LYS A 14 12.95 -0.05 -7.64
C LYS A 14 11.86 -0.29 -8.68
N VAL A 15 10.79 0.51 -8.68
CA VAL A 15 9.65 0.40 -9.60
C VAL A 15 9.54 1.71 -10.41
N PRO A 16 10.11 1.78 -11.63
CA PRO A 16 10.23 3.03 -12.40
C PRO A 16 8.90 3.72 -12.73
N GLN A 17 7.79 2.99 -12.69
CA GLN A 17 6.45 3.53 -12.96
C GLN A 17 5.86 4.28 -11.76
N VAL A 18 6.50 4.21 -10.59
CA VAL A 18 6.12 5.05 -9.45
C VAL A 18 6.56 6.49 -9.72
N THR A 19 5.59 7.34 -10.00
CA THR A 19 5.83 8.74 -10.35
C THR A 19 5.86 9.64 -9.11
N LYS A 20 5.01 9.35 -8.12
CA LYS A 20 4.86 10.18 -6.92
C LYS A 20 4.62 9.33 -5.68
N VAL A 21 5.17 9.80 -4.57
CA VAL A 21 4.84 9.34 -3.21
C VAL A 21 4.18 10.51 -2.49
N THR A 22 3.05 10.26 -1.83
CA THR A 22 2.35 11.23 -1.00
C THR A 22 2.26 10.67 0.42
N THR A 23 2.87 11.33 1.39
CA THR A 23 2.69 10.98 2.81
C THR A 23 1.24 11.19 3.21
N VAL A 24 0.66 10.18 3.86
CA VAL A 24 -0.68 10.29 4.45
C VAL A 24 -0.54 10.83 5.87
N THR A 25 -1.37 11.80 6.21
CA THR A 25 -1.49 12.43 7.52
C THR A 25 -2.92 12.34 8.00
N GLU A 26 -3.18 12.67 9.26
CA GLU A 26 -4.55 12.74 9.80
C GLU A 26 -5.47 13.64 8.96
N ALA A 27 -4.93 14.67 8.30
CA ALA A 27 -5.70 15.62 7.51
C ALA A 27 -6.15 15.10 6.13
N ASN A 28 -5.49 14.08 5.58
CA ASN A 28 -5.78 13.55 4.24
C ASN A 28 -6.08 12.05 4.21
N ASP A 29 -6.06 11.37 5.35
CA ASP A 29 -6.35 9.94 5.44
C ASP A 29 -7.83 9.66 5.15
N VAL A 30 -8.12 9.18 3.93
CA VAL A 30 -9.48 8.82 3.50
C VAL A 30 -10.15 7.76 4.38
N ASN A 31 -9.36 6.90 5.05
CA ASN A 31 -9.91 5.89 5.96
C ASN A 31 -10.02 6.40 7.41
N ASN A 32 -9.38 7.54 7.72
CA ASN A 32 -9.32 8.13 9.06
C ASN A 32 -8.80 7.15 10.14
N MET A 33 -7.82 6.30 9.82
CA MET A 33 -7.31 5.25 10.72
C MET A 33 -5.91 5.55 11.28
N ILE A 34 -5.15 6.48 10.68
CA ILE A 34 -3.78 6.77 11.09
C ILE A 34 -3.68 7.08 12.60
N GLY A 35 -2.73 6.44 13.28
CA GLY A 35 -2.45 6.68 14.71
C GLY A 35 -3.50 6.13 15.69
N ARG A 36 -4.56 5.48 15.22
CA ARG A 36 -5.56 4.84 16.11
C ARG A 36 -5.03 3.50 16.66
N PRO A 37 -5.45 3.07 17.86
CA PRO A 37 -5.06 1.77 18.42
C PRO A 37 -5.37 0.61 17.46
N GLY A 38 -4.37 -0.26 17.23
CA GLY A 38 -4.47 -1.42 16.34
C GLY A 38 -4.55 -1.07 14.85
N GLN A 39 -4.30 0.19 14.46
CA GLN A 39 -4.28 0.65 13.07
C GLN A 39 -2.86 1.03 12.63
N TYR A 40 -2.71 1.49 11.39
CA TYR A 40 -1.40 1.91 10.91
C TYR A 40 -0.91 3.17 11.62
N SER A 41 0.33 3.14 12.07
CA SER A 41 1.04 4.27 12.68
C SER A 41 1.56 5.24 11.62
N SER A 42 1.73 4.79 10.37
CA SER A 42 1.99 5.67 9.22
C SER A 42 1.46 5.06 7.93
N ALA A 43 1.13 5.92 6.95
CA ALA A 43 0.73 5.50 5.62
C ALA A 43 1.29 6.42 4.52
N ALA A 44 1.40 5.89 3.31
CA ALA A 44 1.80 6.63 2.12
C ALA A 44 1.07 6.10 0.88
N TRP A 45 0.63 7.01 0.02
CA TRP A 45 0.09 6.67 -1.30
C TRP A 45 1.18 6.73 -2.36
N ILE A 46 1.11 5.78 -3.28
CA ILE A 46 1.99 5.64 -4.44
C ILE A 46 1.15 5.87 -5.69
N ALA A 47 1.51 6.88 -6.48
CA ALA A 47 0.98 7.07 -7.82
C ALA A 47 1.83 6.28 -8.82
N ASP A 48 1.24 5.24 -9.42
CA ASP A 48 1.84 4.47 -10.51
C ASP A 48 1.32 5.04 -11.85
N SER A 49 2.20 5.28 -12.83
CA SER A 49 1.80 5.80 -14.14
C SER A 49 0.84 4.86 -14.90
N ARG A 50 0.69 3.62 -14.43
CA ARG A 50 -0.21 2.59 -14.98
C ARG A 50 -1.50 2.45 -14.15
N GLY A 51 -1.59 3.12 -13.01
CA GLY A 51 -2.79 3.20 -12.18
C GLY A 51 -3.80 4.22 -12.71
N LYS A 52 -4.88 4.46 -11.96
CA LYS A 52 -5.91 5.42 -12.37
C LYS A 52 -5.40 6.85 -12.15
N ALA A 53 -5.25 7.58 -13.24
CA ALA A 53 -4.70 8.94 -13.22
C ALA A 53 -5.55 9.89 -12.38
N GLY A 54 -4.89 10.68 -11.52
CA GLY A 54 -5.54 11.67 -10.65
C GLY A 54 -6.13 11.09 -9.36
N GLU A 55 -6.19 9.76 -9.21
CA GLU A 55 -6.69 9.11 -8.00
C GLU A 55 -5.63 9.00 -6.91
N THR A 56 -6.12 8.78 -5.69
CA THR A 56 -5.31 8.56 -4.49
C THR A 56 -5.55 7.16 -3.93
N GLY A 57 -4.84 6.79 -2.86
CA GLY A 57 -5.00 5.47 -2.28
C GLY A 57 -4.57 4.36 -3.24
N VAL A 58 -5.26 3.22 -3.14
CA VAL A 58 -4.91 2.03 -3.92
C VAL A 58 -5.21 2.23 -5.40
N ASP A 59 -6.25 2.98 -5.75
CA ASP A 59 -6.65 3.27 -7.14
C ASP A 59 -5.58 4.05 -7.91
N GLY A 60 -4.82 4.91 -7.21
CA GLY A 60 -3.67 5.61 -7.79
C GLY A 60 -2.49 4.68 -8.13
N GLY A 61 -2.48 3.45 -7.61
CA GLY A 61 -1.49 2.42 -7.92
C GLY A 61 -1.19 1.51 -6.73
N ALA A 62 -0.73 2.09 -5.62
CA ALA A 62 -0.43 1.34 -4.40
C ALA A 62 -0.51 2.19 -3.13
N VAL A 63 -0.62 1.52 -1.98
CA VAL A 63 -0.56 2.11 -0.63
C VAL A 63 0.45 1.34 0.19
N VAL A 64 1.23 2.05 1.00
CA VAL A 64 2.02 1.46 2.07
C VAL A 64 1.38 1.86 3.39
N GLU A 65 1.09 0.87 4.24
CA GLU A 65 0.59 1.04 5.61
C GLU A 65 1.62 0.38 6.55
N THR A 66 2.07 1.08 7.59
CA THR A 66 3.02 0.53 8.57
C THR A 66 2.37 0.49 9.94
N PHE A 67 2.54 -0.63 10.64
CA PHE A 67 1.86 -0.94 11.90
C PHE A 67 2.87 -1.10 13.04
N GLU A 68 2.40 -0.96 14.28
CA GLU A 68 3.22 -1.23 15.45
C GLU A 68 3.67 -2.69 15.51
N THR A 69 2.78 -3.62 15.11
CA THR A 69 3.05 -5.06 15.13
C THR A 69 2.75 -5.73 13.80
N ALA A 70 3.39 -6.88 13.55
CA ALA A 70 3.06 -7.72 12.41
C ALA A 70 1.65 -8.32 12.49
N ALA A 71 1.12 -8.53 13.70
CA ALA A 71 -0.23 -9.03 13.90
C ALA A 71 -1.29 -8.02 13.43
N ASP A 72 -1.10 -6.72 13.73
CA ASP A 72 -2.00 -5.66 13.26
C ASP A 72 -1.96 -5.53 11.73
N ARG A 73 -0.75 -5.60 11.15
CA ARG A 73 -0.55 -5.66 9.69
C ARG A 73 -1.33 -6.82 9.05
N ASP A 74 -1.24 -8.01 9.64
CA ASP A 74 -1.90 -9.20 9.12
C ASP A 74 -3.42 -9.16 9.28
N ALA A 75 -3.90 -8.63 10.41
CA ALA A 75 -5.31 -8.38 10.64
C ALA A 75 -5.87 -7.41 9.58
N ARG A 76 -5.13 -6.34 9.25
CA ARG A 76 -5.51 -5.39 8.21
C ARG A 76 -5.55 -6.03 6.81
N ALA A 77 -4.51 -6.78 6.43
CA ALA A 77 -4.47 -7.47 5.14
C ALA A 77 -5.65 -8.45 5.00
N LYS A 78 -5.91 -9.25 6.04
CA LYS A 78 -7.04 -10.18 6.08
C LYS A 78 -8.38 -9.45 5.96
N TYR A 79 -8.57 -8.38 6.74
CA TYR A 79 -9.81 -7.59 6.70
C TYR A 79 -10.08 -7.08 5.27
N ILE A 80 -9.08 -6.47 4.62
CA ILE A 80 -9.22 -5.95 3.26
C ILE A 80 -9.54 -7.09 2.27
N ALA A 81 -8.84 -8.23 2.36
CA ALA A 81 -9.09 -9.37 1.50
C ALA A 81 -10.52 -9.94 1.68
N ASP A 82 -11.03 -9.97 2.91
CA ASP A 82 -12.38 -10.45 3.21
C ASP A 82 -13.46 -9.50 2.67
N VAL A 83 -13.30 -8.17 2.83
CA VAL A 83 -14.31 -7.19 2.37
C VAL A 83 -14.32 -6.97 0.86
N THR A 84 -13.20 -7.23 0.19
CA THR A 84 -13.08 -7.12 -1.29
C THR A 84 -13.35 -8.44 -2.01
N LYS A 85 -13.53 -9.54 -1.26
CA LYS A 85 -13.72 -10.88 -1.81
C LYS A 85 -14.91 -10.92 -2.77
N GLY A 86 -14.65 -11.35 -4.01
CA GLY A 86 -15.68 -11.46 -5.05
C GLY A 86 -16.05 -10.15 -5.75
N VAL A 87 -15.48 -9.02 -5.32
CA VAL A 87 -15.67 -7.71 -5.98
C VAL A 87 -14.44 -7.43 -6.84
N GLY A 88 -14.43 -7.93 -8.08
CA GLY A 88 -13.27 -7.86 -8.97
C GLY A 88 -12.69 -6.45 -9.15
N ALA A 89 -13.56 -5.43 -9.17
CA ALA A 89 -13.16 -4.02 -9.28
C ALA A 89 -12.36 -3.50 -8.07
N LEU A 90 -12.49 -4.14 -6.90
CA LEU A 90 -11.79 -3.80 -5.66
C LEU A 90 -10.69 -4.81 -5.31
N SER A 91 -10.30 -5.66 -6.25
CA SER A 91 -9.23 -6.62 -6.02
C SER A 91 -7.92 -5.89 -5.69
N GLU A 92 -7.12 -6.49 -4.82
CA GLU A 92 -5.81 -5.96 -4.41
C GLU A 92 -4.80 -7.10 -4.29
N TYR A 93 -3.52 -6.79 -4.52
CA TYR A 93 -2.40 -7.65 -4.15
C TYR A 93 -1.77 -7.13 -2.86
N HIS A 94 -1.51 -8.02 -1.91
CA HIS A 94 -0.89 -7.66 -0.64
C HIS A 94 0.50 -8.28 -0.52
N TYR A 95 1.48 -7.45 -0.19
CA TYR A 95 2.86 -7.86 0.08
C TYR A 95 3.30 -7.30 1.43
N MET A 96 4.16 -8.02 2.15
CA MET A 96 4.56 -7.65 3.51
C MET A 96 6.08 -7.50 3.61
N THR A 97 6.53 -6.52 4.39
CA THR A 97 7.94 -6.38 4.80
C THR A 97 7.99 -5.80 6.22
N GLY A 98 8.68 -6.48 7.14
CA GLY A 98 8.65 -6.12 8.57
C GLY A 98 7.21 -6.01 9.08
N THR A 99 6.84 -4.88 9.68
CA THR A 99 5.46 -4.60 10.14
C THR A 99 4.66 -3.77 9.13
N SER A 100 5.09 -3.71 7.87
CA SER A 100 4.45 -2.91 6.82
C SER A 100 3.72 -3.79 5.81
N LEU A 101 2.55 -3.31 5.40
CA LEU A 101 1.70 -3.85 4.35
C LEU A 101 1.82 -2.95 3.12
N VAL A 102 2.14 -3.55 1.97
CA VAL A 102 2.12 -2.91 0.66
C VAL A 102 0.92 -3.46 -0.10
N ARG A 103 -0.08 -2.61 -0.30
CA ARG A 103 -1.31 -2.89 -1.04
C ARG A 103 -1.16 -2.36 -2.46
N VAL A 104 -1.36 -3.19 -3.45
CA VAL A 104 -1.24 -2.83 -4.87
C VAL A 104 -2.58 -3.04 -5.55
N SER A 105 -3.01 -2.09 -6.38
CA SER A 105 -4.27 -2.18 -7.12
C SER A 105 -4.36 -3.46 -7.94
N GLY A 106 -5.50 -4.15 -7.83
CA GLY A 106 -5.86 -5.27 -8.69
C GLY A 106 -6.15 -4.87 -10.14
N GLN A 107 -6.30 -3.57 -10.41
CA GLN A 107 -6.36 -3.06 -11.79
C GLN A 107 -5.02 -3.17 -12.51
N LEU A 108 -3.90 -3.24 -11.78
CA LEU A 108 -2.61 -3.56 -12.36
C LEU A 108 -2.58 -5.07 -12.69
N PRO A 109 -2.22 -5.45 -13.94
CA PRO A 109 -2.01 -6.85 -14.30
C PRO A 109 -1.01 -7.55 -13.37
N PRO A 110 -1.12 -8.87 -13.17
CA PRO A 110 -0.25 -9.62 -12.25
C PRO A 110 1.25 -9.41 -12.52
N SER A 111 1.66 -9.26 -13.78
CA SER A 111 3.06 -8.98 -14.15
C SER A 111 3.55 -7.63 -13.63
N GLN A 112 2.68 -6.62 -13.54
CA GLN A 112 3.00 -5.30 -13.01
C GLN A 112 3.00 -5.32 -11.47
N ALA A 113 2.05 -6.01 -10.86
CA ALA A 113 2.03 -6.22 -9.41
C ALA A 113 3.25 -7.02 -8.92
N LYS A 114 3.79 -7.93 -9.74
CA LYS A 114 5.01 -8.68 -9.43
C LYS A 114 6.22 -7.75 -9.23
N ALA A 115 6.31 -6.64 -9.95
CA ALA A 115 7.41 -5.67 -9.75
C ALA A 115 7.42 -5.13 -8.31
N TYR A 116 6.24 -4.89 -7.72
CA TYR A 116 6.12 -4.53 -6.30
C TYR A 116 6.51 -5.69 -5.39
N LYS A 117 6.07 -6.92 -5.68
CA LYS A 117 6.47 -8.12 -4.91
C LYS A 117 7.99 -8.26 -4.83
N ASP A 118 8.66 -8.18 -5.98
CA ASP A 118 10.11 -8.33 -6.09
C ASP A 118 10.84 -7.15 -5.41
N ALA A 119 10.32 -5.93 -5.56
CA ALA A 119 10.86 -4.75 -4.90
C ALA A 119 10.77 -4.87 -3.37
N VAL A 120 9.62 -5.31 -2.84
CA VAL A 120 9.38 -5.53 -1.40
C VAL A 120 10.30 -6.61 -0.84
N ALA A 121 10.54 -7.70 -1.57
CA ALA A 121 11.43 -8.77 -1.16
C ALA A 121 12.91 -8.32 -1.02
N GLY A 122 13.29 -7.22 -1.65
CA GLY A 122 14.63 -6.64 -1.59
C GLY A 122 14.76 -5.40 -0.69
N LEU A 123 13.86 -5.22 0.29
CA LEU A 123 13.84 -4.09 1.25
C LEU A 123 14.37 -4.41 2.65
#